data_AF-A0A7W6HGN9-F1
#
_entry.id   AF-A0A7W6HGN9-F1
#
_cell.length_a   1.000
_cell.length_b   1.000
_cell.length_c   1.000
_cell.angle_alpha   90.00
_cell.angle_beta   90.00
_cell.angle_gamma   90.00
#
_symmetry.space_group_name_H-M   'P 1'
#
loop_
_entity.id
_entity.type
_entity.pdbx_description
1 polymer ?
#
loop_
_entity_poly.entity_id
_entity_poly.type
_entity_poly.pdbx_seq_one_letter_code
_entity_poly.pdbx_strand_id
1 'polypeptide(L)'
;MNLKTLAAFAALGAGTIFALPSQAGERIHYGPRGGSYAVSQGCVAGFVDRCYRSVTAVGPHGRAYVADRGIAVGPYRARGVTRVVGPRGYTVVRTGRWIR
;
A
#
# COMPACT_ATOMS: atom_id res chain seq x y z
N MET A 1 7.61 -28.70 -14.37
CA MET A 1 7.40 -28.45 -12.92
C MET A 1 6.72 -27.09 -12.77
N ASN A 2 5.40 -27.06 -12.94
CA ASN A 2 4.34 -27.06 -11.92
C ASN A 2 3.78 -25.65 -11.67
N LEU A 3 2.71 -25.35 -12.42
CA LEU A 3 1.82 -24.17 -12.38
C LEU A 3 1.16 -23.87 -11.00
N LYS A 4 1.56 -24.58 -9.93
CA LYS A 4 0.90 -24.54 -8.62
C LYS A 4 1.42 -23.46 -7.66
N THR A 5 2.50 -22.75 -7.99
CA THR A 5 3.09 -21.73 -7.11
C THR A 5 2.56 -20.31 -7.31
N LEU A 6 1.74 -20.05 -8.33
CA LEU A 6 1.11 -18.73 -8.56
C LEU A 6 -0.14 -18.49 -7.70
N ALA A 7 -0.65 -19.51 -7.02
CA ALA A 7 -1.88 -19.40 -6.21
C ALA A 7 -1.65 -18.99 -4.74
N ALA A 8 -0.39 -18.87 -4.28
CA ALA A 8 -0.10 -18.69 -2.85
C ALA A 8 -0.13 -17.23 -2.36
N PHE A 9 -0.28 -16.23 -3.24
CA PHE A 9 -0.35 -14.81 -2.83
C PHE A 9 -1.75 -14.20 -2.82
N ALA A 10 -2.77 -14.96 -3.23
CA ALA A 10 -4.16 -14.47 -3.28
C ALA A 10 -4.93 -14.60 -1.95
N ALA A 11 -4.32 -15.13 -0.88
CA ALA A 11 -5.06 -15.58 0.32
C ALA A 11 -4.65 -14.92 1.65
N LEU A 12 -3.94 -13.79 1.67
CA LEU A 12 -3.65 -13.06 2.90
C LEU A 12 -3.88 -11.56 2.73
N GLY A 13 -5.15 -11.18 2.60
CA GLY A 13 -5.52 -9.77 2.49
C GLY A 13 -7.02 -9.52 2.36
N ALA A 14 -7.87 -10.41 2.89
CA ALA A 14 -9.28 -10.10 3.16
C ALA A 14 -9.36 -9.12 4.35
N GLY A 15 -8.81 -7.92 4.16
CA GLY A 15 -9.10 -6.74 4.95
C GLY A 15 -10.15 -5.94 4.19
N THR A 16 -11.41 -6.35 4.32
CA THR A 16 -12.55 -5.51 3.99
C THR A 16 -12.38 -4.17 4.68
N ILE A 17 -12.17 -3.09 3.92
CA ILE A 17 -12.67 -1.72 4.12
C ILE A 17 -12.14 -0.90 2.92
N PHE A 18 -13.07 -0.41 2.08
CA PHE A 18 -12.86 0.48 0.93
C PHE A 18 -12.22 -0.12 -0.35
N ALA A 19 -12.91 -1.07 -0.98
CA ALA A 19 -12.86 -1.17 -2.44
C ALA A 19 -13.62 0.03 -3.03
N LEU A 20 -12.91 1.14 -3.29
CA LEU A 20 -13.48 2.33 -3.90
C LEU A 20 -13.17 2.36 -5.41
N PRO A 21 -14.18 2.24 -6.28
CA PRO A 21 -13.98 1.96 -7.71
C PRO A 21 -13.84 3.24 -8.55
N SER A 22 -12.84 4.10 -8.28
CA SER A 22 -12.58 5.25 -9.17
C SER A 22 -11.15 5.45 -9.64
N GLN A 23 -10.15 4.71 -9.11
CA GLN A 23 -8.79 4.63 -9.66
C GLN A 23 -7.91 3.62 -8.89
N ALA A 24 -8.47 2.46 -8.53
CA ALA A 24 -7.70 1.42 -7.87
C ALA A 24 -6.75 0.79 -8.90
N GLY A 25 -5.44 1.04 -8.75
CA GLY A 25 -4.40 0.47 -9.60
C GLY A 25 -3.51 -0.44 -8.76
N GLU A 26 -3.47 -1.73 -9.10
CA GLU A 26 -2.50 -2.68 -8.57
C GLU A 26 -1.43 -2.95 -9.61
N ARG A 27 -0.16 -2.76 -9.24
CA ARG A 27 0.99 -3.07 -10.10
C ARG A 27 2.01 -3.87 -9.33
N ILE A 28 2.39 -5.01 -9.89
CA ILE A 28 3.46 -5.85 -9.38
C ILE A 28 4.69 -5.63 -10.24
N HIS A 29 5.79 -5.29 -9.60
CA HIS A 29 7.08 -5.06 -10.22
C HIS A 29 8.07 -6.10 -9.72
N TYR A 30 8.81 -6.69 -10.65
CA TYR A 30 9.87 -7.62 -10.36
C TYR A 30 11.21 -6.89 -10.49
N GLY A 31 12.00 -6.94 -9.43
CA GLY A 31 13.32 -6.33 -9.36
C GLY A 31 14.43 -7.34 -9.64
N PRO A 32 15.65 -6.86 -9.91
CA PRO A 32 16.83 -7.72 -10.02
C PRO A 32 17.06 -8.50 -8.71
N ARG A 33 17.58 -9.73 -8.81
CA ARG A 33 17.85 -10.66 -7.69
C ARG A 33 16.61 -11.23 -6.97
N GLY A 34 15.49 -11.38 -7.68
CA GLY A 34 14.30 -12.10 -7.17
C GLY A 34 13.47 -11.31 -6.17
N GLY A 35 13.73 -10.01 -6.01
CA GLY A 35 12.86 -9.13 -5.24
C GLY A 35 11.59 -8.78 -6.03
N SER A 36 10.47 -8.63 -5.34
CA SER A 36 9.24 -8.12 -5.94
C SER A 36 8.68 -7.00 -5.08
N TYR A 37 7.95 -6.08 -5.70
CA TYR A 37 7.11 -5.16 -4.96
C TYR A 37 5.77 -4.97 -5.65
N ALA A 38 4.70 -5.02 -4.87
CA ALA A 38 3.35 -4.68 -5.30
C ALA A 38 2.98 -3.30 -4.77
N VAL A 39 2.37 -2.50 -5.62
CA VAL A 39 1.83 -1.18 -5.28
C VAL A 39 0.34 -1.23 -5.53
N SER A 40 -0.46 -0.96 -4.50
CA SER A 40 -1.89 -0.70 -4.62
C SER A 40 -2.15 0.76 -4.27
N GLN A 41 -2.85 1.47 -5.11
CA GLN A 41 -3.21 2.86 -4.85
C GLN A 41 -4.60 3.16 -5.37
N GLY A 42 -5.28 4.12 -4.74
CA GLY A 42 -6.57 4.59 -5.19
C GLY A 42 -6.94 5.91 -4.56
N CYS A 43 -7.77 6.66 -5.25
CA CYS A 43 -8.30 7.94 -4.77
C CYS A 43 -9.81 8.00 -5.00
N VAL A 44 -10.50 8.58 -4.03
CA VAL A 44 -11.91 8.94 -4.12
C VAL A 44 -12.05 10.43 -3.99
N ALA A 45 -12.62 11.00 -5.02
CA ALA A 45 -12.97 12.40 -5.05
C ALA A 45 -14.28 12.64 -4.29
N GLY A 46 -14.36 13.78 -3.60
CA GLY A 46 -15.56 14.21 -2.89
C GLY A 46 -15.35 15.55 -2.19
N PHE A 47 -16.21 15.90 -1.23
CA PHE A 47 -15.97 17.08 -0.39
C PHE A 47 -14.62 17.03 0.35
N VAL A 48 -14.15 15.82 0.64
CA VAL A 48 -12.79 15.54 1.06
C VAL A 48 -12.25 14.43 0.15
N ASP A 49 -11.21 14.74 -0.60
CA ASP A 49 -10.52 13.76 -1.43
C ASP A 49 -9.74 12.80 -0.53
N ARG A 50 -9.93 11.50 -0.72
CA ARG A 50 -9.27 10.46 0.08
C ARG A 50 -8.45 9.58 -0.83
N CYS A 51 -7.14 9.59 -0.62
CA CYS A 51 -6.20 8.76 -1.36
C CYS A 51 -5.53 7.78 -0.41
N TYR A 52 -5.33 6.57 -0.90
CA TYR A 52 -4.50 5.57 -0.24
C TYR A 52 -3.43 5.06 -1.21
N ARG A 53 -2.31 4.63 -0.64
CA ARG A 53 -1.26 3.91 -1.34
C ARG A 53 -0.64 2.91 -0.39
N SER A 54 -0.66 1.64 -0.74
CA SER A 54 0.04 0.56 -0.07
C SER A 54 1.14 0.02 -0.98
N VAL A 55 2.31 -0.22 -0.41
CA VAL A 55 3.45 -0.83 -1.08
C VAL A 55 3.88 -2.02 -0.25
N THR A 56 3.86 -3.21 -0.84
CA THR A 56 4.43 -4.41 -0.25
C THR A 56 5.64 -4.82 -1.07
N ALA A 57 6.78 -5.08 -0.45
CA ALA A 57 7.98 -5.50 -1.14
C ALA A 57 8.58 -6.71 -0.44
N VAL A 58 9.02 -7.70 -1.22
CA VAL A 58 9.73 -8.88 -0.73
C VAL A 58 11.14 -8.83 -1.30
N GLY A 59 12.14 -8.81 -0.41
CA GLY A 59 13.54 -8.82 -0.79
C GLY A 59 14.09 -10.23 -1.07
N PRO A 60 15.33 -10.34 -1.60
CA PRO A 60 15.98 -11.60 -1.97
C PRO A 60 16.09 -12.65 -0.85
N HIS A 61 15.97 -12.24 0.41
CA HIS A 61 16.04 -13.11 1.59
C HIS A 61 14.67 -13.36 2.24
N GLY A 62 13.58 -13.23 1.47
CA GLY A 62 12.20 -13.38 1.97
C GLY A 62 11.75 -12.29 2.95
N ARG A 63 12.53 -11.21 3.06
CA ARG A 63 12.24 -10.11 3.98
C ARG A 63 11.17 -9.21 3.41
N ALA A 64 10.04 -9.10 4.11
CA ALA A 64 8.92 -8.27 3.69
C ALA A 64 9.05 -6.84 4.22
N TYR A 65 8.74 -5.87 3.38
CA TYR A 65 8.60 -4.46 3.68
C TYR A 65 7.18 -4.05 3.31
N VAL A 66 6.48 -3.36 4.20
CA VAL A 66 5.14 -2.84 3.92
C VAL A 66 5.13 -1.36 4.21
N ALA A 67 4.61 -0.55 3.30
CA ALA A 67 4.43 0.88 3.49
C ALA A 67 3.03 1.29 3.05
N ASP A 68 2.21 1.67 4.01
CA ASP A 68 0.87 2.18 3.82
C ASP A 68 0.87 3.69 4.00
N ARG A 69 0.17 4.41 3.13
CA ARG A 69 -0.04 5.85 3.23
C ARG A 69 -1.50 6.15 2.93
N GLY A 70 -2.13 6.92 3.80
CA GLY A 70 -3.45 7.50 3.61
C GLY A 70 -3.34 9.02 3.65
N ILE A 71 -4.03 9.71 2.74
CA ILE A 71 -4.13 11.17 2.72
C ILE A 71 -5.59 11.54 2.54
N ALA A 72 -6.07 12.49 3.33
CA ALA A 72 -7.37 13.13 3.20
C ALA A 72 -7.16 14.63 2.97
N VAL A 73 -7.64 15.15 1.84
CA VAL A 73 -7.52 16.56 1.44
C VAL A 73 -8.91 17.18 1.42
N GLY A 74 -9.18 18.05 2.39
CA GLY A 74 -10.39 18.88 2.39
C GLY A 74 -10.12 20.28 1.85
N PRO A 75 -11.15 21.14 1.81
CA PRO A 75 -11.03 22.50 1.27
C PRO A 75 -10.01 23.37 2.02
N TYR A 76 -9.88 23.19 3.35
CA TYR A 76 -9.02 24.04 4.19
C TYR A 76 -7.83 23.31 4.83
N ARG A 77 -7.88 21.98 4.89
CA ARG A 77 -6.93 21.18 5.65
C ARG A 77 -6.65 19.86 4.94
N ALA A 78 -5.42 19.41 5.01
CA ALA A 78 -5.04 18.05 4.64
C ALA A 78 -4.54 17.29 5.88
N ARG A 79 -4.85 15.99 5.94
CA ARG A 79 -4.33 15.07 6.95
C ARG A 79 -3.72 13.88 6.25
N GLY A 80 -2.60 13.40 6.77
CA GLY A 80 -1.91 12.23 6.24
C GLY A 80 -1.50 11.29 7.37
N VAL A 81 -1.51 10.00 7.07
CA VAL A 81 -0.90 8.96 7.88
C VAL A 81 -0.02 8.12 6.97
N THR A 82 1.16 7.74 7.45
CA THR A 82 2.04 6.80 6.79
C THR A 82 2.47 5.78 7.84
N ARG A 83 2.34 4.50 7.52
CA ARG A 83 2.81 3.38 8.33
C ARG A 83 3.81 2.60 7.50
N VAL A 84 4.97 2.33 8.07
CA VAL A 84 6.02 1.54 7.43
C VAL A 84 6.39 0.41 8.37
N VAL A 85 6.25 -0.83 7.91
CA VAL A 85 6.73 -2.04 8.56
C VAL A 85 7.99 -2.48 7.84
N GLY A 86 9.12 -2.41 8.54
CA GLY A 86 10.42 -2.79 8.03
C GLY A 86 10.66 -4.30 8.06
N PRO A 87 11.69 -4.77 7.35
CA PRO A 87 12.04 -6.19 7.23
C PRO A 87 12.48 -6.89 8.52
N ARG A 88 12.67 -6.15 9.61
CA ARG A 88 12.98 -6.66 10.96
C ARG A 88 11.77 -6.56 11.91
N GLY A 89 10.58 -6.25 11.39
CA GLY A 89 9.35 -6.11 12.19
C GLY A 89 9.14 -4.72 12.81
N TYR A 90 10.09 -3.79 12.68
CA TYR A 90 9.91 -2.43 13.19
C TYR A 90 8.79 -1.71 12.44
N THR A 91 7.86 -1.14 13.20
CA THR A 91 6.77 -0.33 12.65
C THR A 91 7.02 1.14 12.96
N VAL A 92 7.05 1.97 11.93
CA VAL A 92 7.12 3.43 12.04
C VAL A 92 5.79 4.00 11.57
N VAL A 93 5.14 4.80 12.42
CA VAL A 93 3.93 5.53 12.05
C VAL A 93 4.23 7.01 12.07
N ARG A 94 3.94 7.70 10.97
CA ARG A 94 4.05 9.14 10.83
C ARG A 94 2.68 9.71 10.51
N THR A 95 2.25 10.68 11.28
CA THR A 95 1.07 11.49 10.96
C THR A 95 1.52 12.88 10.51
N GLY A 96 0.70 13.51 9.69
CA GLY A 96 0.94 14.86 9.19
C GLY A 96 -0.36 15.62 9.06
N ARG A 97 -0.30 16.91 9.31
CA ARG A 97 -1.42 17.82 9.12
C ARG A 97 -0.90 19.08 8.44
N TRP A 98 -1.64 19.53 7.44
CA TRP A 98 -1.33 20.70 6.66
C TRP A 98 -2.56 21.60 6.62
N ILE A 99 -2.35 22.90 6.72
CA ILE A 99 -3.37 23.90 6.39
C ILE A 99 -3.08 24.31 4.95
N ARG A 100 -4.12 24.39 4.13
CA ARG A 100 -3.98 24.72 2.71
C ARG A 100 -3.99 26.22 2.51
#